data_AF-A0A6C0JED0-F1
#
_entry.id   AF-A0A6C0JED0-F1
#
_cell.length_a   1.000
_cell.length_b   1.000
_cell.length_c   1.000
_cell.angle_alpha   90.00
_cell.angle_beta   90.00
_cell.angle_gamma   90.00
#
_symmetry.space_group_name_H-M   'P 1'
#
loop_
_entity.id
_entity.type
_entity.pdbx_description
1 polymer ?
#
loop_
_entity_poly.entity_id
_entity_poly.type
_entity_poly.pdbx_seq_one_letter_code
_entity_poly.pdbx_strand_id
1 'polypeptide(L)'
;MEQMQKNIENLYNKYKDDEYVLQRLNVYITSYLPSALEKAAELFQERTERKERLSAYGEDFTTRFLSRNNYYYCPRIEQFFKYDKITFKAYSEDDIQHQILSSITCQKDLVPWKHKMKISIMKLIRERSPITAIPESDTIQNVLNELQDGIFPSKNSAKHFLTSIGDCINQNKELVYIIPRSLKEIIREIEHSYYIYFGSSSLLSNFKYKYYGHDYSKSRFLHNTPSKKALKAKNSLSKKMMDLFCVAKYYSDRYKTADGFLEDKKTEQQLYNHAFFIKDKSPEGLVDNFLEKTIHSCQGATIKSKNMIFVWKKFLDELNIPNIIFYDTLNNIFKEKLSYNKETDEYNNVTSTYLPVVASFISFWDENMQEDVTAPEIEIEEIIELFAKSPETKTNTYITDDIVIELLHYIYPDVLIEDNKYICNMSCKLWNKKEEVALFLLECKMSSNHFISLYEGYQEYIKQKNRLINMSKRCFEKISREELVQYVNEHGEIDNNYWGM
;
A
#
# COMPACT_ATOMS: atom_id res chain seq x y z
N MET A 1 19.17 72.35 0.38
CA MET A 1 18.91 73.66 -0.28
C MET A 1 20.04 74.65 -0.04
N GLU A 2 20.48 74.84 1.20
CA GLU A 2 21.56 75.79 1.56
C GLU A 2 22.88 75.57 0.79
N GLN A 3 23.30 74.31 0.59
CA GLN A 3 24.52 73.98 -0.15
C GLN A 3 24.49 74.47 -1.62
N MET A 4 23.32 74.40 -2.25
CA MET A 4 23.15 74.70 -3.68
C MET A 4 23.09 76.21 -3.92
N GLN A 5 22.41 76.95 -3.04
CA GLN A 5 22.40 78.41 -3.03
C GLN A 5 23.80 78.97 -2.76
N LYS A 6 24.50 78.42 -1.76
CA LYS A 6 25.88 78.81 -1.44
C LYS A 6 26.85 78.57 -2.60
N ASN A 7 26.66 77.50 -3.38
CA ASN A 7 27.47 77.23 -4.58
C ASN A 7 27.18 78.21 -5.72
N ILE A 8 25.93 78.63 -5.91
CA ILE A 8 25.56 79.65 -6.90
C ILE A 8 26.15 81.01 -6.50
N GLU A 9 26.06 81.38 -5.22
CA GLU A 9 26.68 82.60 -4.68
C GLU A 9 28.22 82.58 -4.82
N ASN A 10 28.85 81.44 -4.56
CA ASN A 10 30.29 81.28 -4.75
C ASN A 10 30.70 81.42 -6.23
N LEU A 11 29.91 80.89 -7.16
CA LEU A 11 30.16 81.03 -8.60
C LEU A 11 29.95 82.48 -9.07
N TYR A 12 28.93 83.16 -8.54
CA TYR A 12 28.69 84.57 -8.80
C TYR A 12 29.85 85.46 -8.29
N ASN A 13 30.31 85.22 -7.05
CA ASN A 13 31.41 85.97 -6.44
C ASN A 13 32.75 85.72 -7.17
N LYS A 14 32.97 84.52 -7.71
CA LYS A 14 34.22 84.14 -8.41
C LYS A 14 34.40 84.82 -9.77
N TYR A 15 33.30 85.13 -10.47
CA TYR A 15 33.33 85.72 -11.81
C TYR A 15 32.76 87.14 -11.84
N LYS A 16 32.72 87.83 -10.70
CA LYS A 16 32.08 89.14 -10.51
C LYS A 16 32.64 90.24 -11.42
N ASP A 17 33.91 90.14 -11.79
CA ASP A 17 34.63 91.15 -12.59
C ASP A 17 34.69 90.79 -14.10
N ASP A 18 34.14 89.63 -14.52
CA ASP A 18 34.10 89.18 -15.91
C ASP A 18 32.66 89.19 -16.43
N GLU A 19 32.28 90.30 -17.06
CA GLU A 19 30.93 90.57 -17.55
C GLU A 19 30.46 89.51 -18.58
N TYR A 20 31.38 88.98 -19.39
CA TYR A 20 31.10 87.93 -20.38
C TYR A 20 30.75 86.60 -19.71
N VAL A 21 31.51 86.21 -18.68
CA VAL A 21 31.26 84.96 -17.94
C VAL A 21 30.01 85.07 -17.06
N LEU A 22 29.76 86.24 -16.46
CA LEU A 22 28.53 86.53 -15.71
C LEU A 22 27.27 86.41 -16.58
N GLN A 23 27.32 86.93 -17.80
CA GLN A 23 26.20 86.82 -18.75
C GLN A 23 25.95 85.35 -19.13
N ARG A 24 27.01 84.56 -19.39
CA ARG A 24 26.85 83.12 -19.62
C ARG A 24 26.33 82.38 -18.40
N LEU A 25 26.81 82.69 -17.21
CA LEU A 25 26.34 82.11 -15.95
C LEU A 25 24.84 82.37 -15.76
N ASN A 26 24.39 83.60 -16.05
CA ASN A 26 22.98 83.95 -16.03
C ASN A 26 22.19 83.09 -17.03
N VAL A 27 22.60 83.02 -18.31
CA VAL A 27 21.94 82.18 -19.33
C VAL A 27 21.89 80.70 -18.93
N TYR A 28 22.95 80.17 -18.32
CA TYR A 28 22.97 78.79 -17.82
C TYR A 28 21.97 78.56 -16.68
N ILE A 29 21.82 79.53 -15.77
CA ILE A 29 20.91 79.41 -14.61
C ILE A 29 19.45 79.69 -14.99
N THR A 30 19.19 80.70 -15.83
CA THR A 30 17.81 81.10 -16.18
C THR A 30 17.23 80.37 -17.39
N SER A 31 18.05 79.88 -18.33
CA SER A 31 17.54 79.24 -19.55
C SER A 31 17.92 77.76 -19.67
N TYR A 32 19.20 77.41 -19.48
CA TYR A 32 19.65 76.03 -19.70
C TYR A 32 19.26 75.09 -18.56
N LEU A 33 19.43 75.51 -17.30
CA LEU A 33 19.16 74.69 -16.13
C LEU A 33 17.66 74.33 -15.99
N PRO A 34 16.69 75.26 -16.15
CA PRO A 34 15.27 74.90 -16.11
C PRO A 34 14.90 73.92 -17.23
N SER A 35 15.35 74.18 -18.46
CA SER A 35 15.08 73.28 -19.60
C SER A 35 15.71 71.89 -19.42
N ALA A 36 16.91 71.81 -18.83
CA ALA A 36 17.56 70.53 -18.52
C ALA A 36 16.83 69.77 -17.41
N LEU A 37 16.32 70.47 -16.39
CA LEU A 37 15.55 69.88 -15.29
C LEU A 37 14.16 69.43 -15.74
N GLU A 38 13.47 70.20 -16.60
CA GLU A 38 12.21 69.82 -17.22
C GLU A 38 12.39 68.53 -18.05
N LYS A 39 13.40 68.48 -18.94
CA LYS A 39 13.73 67.26 -19.68
C LYS A 39 14.09 66.09 -18.77
N ALA A 40 14.79 66.34 -17.66
CA ALA A 40 15.11 65.29 -16.70
C ALA A 40 13.86 64.76 -15.96
N ALA A 41 12.90 65.65 -15.66
CA ALA A 41 11.62 65.29 -15.07
C ALA A 41 10.74 64.49 -16.05
N GLU A 42 10.64 64.92 -17.32
CA GLU A 42 9.97 64.20 -18.39
C GLU A 42 10.57 62.80 -18.57
N LEU A 43 11.89 62.70 -18.69
CA LEU A 43 12.59 61.41 -18.81
C LEU A 43 12.38 60.52 -17.58
N PHE A 44 12.32 61.10 -16.38
CA PHE A 44 12.04 60.34 -15.16
C PHE A 44 10.61 59.81 -15.15
N GLN A 45 9.63 60.62 -15.56
CA GLN A 45 8.23 60.22 -15.68
C GLN A 45 8.07 59.12 -16.73
N GLU A 46 8.62 59.29 -17.93
CA GLU A 46 8.59 58.28 -19.00
C GLU A 46 9.23 56.95 -18.55
N ARG A 47 10.35 57.01 -17.81
CA ARG A 47 11.00 55.81 -17.24
C ARG A 47 10.11 55.12 -16.21
N THR A 48 9.42 55.88 -15.38
CA THR A 48 8.51 55.37 -14.35
C THR A 48 7.30 54.70 -14.99
N GLU A 49 6.63 55.38 -15.92
CA GLU A 49 5.49 54.84 -16.68
C GLU A 49 5.89 53.60 -17.52
N ARG A 50 7.09 53.61 -18.11
CA ARG A 50 7.62 52.43 -18.81
C ARG A 50 7.86 51.26 -17.87
N LYS A 51 8.41 51.51 -16.67
CA LYS A 51 8.65 50.47 -15.66
C LYS A 51 7.34 49.87 -15.15
N GLU A 52 6.33 50.70 -14.90
CA GLU A 52 4.99 50.25 -14.48
C GLU A 52 4.32 49.40 -15.55
N ARG A 53 4.30 49.87 -16.81
CA ARG A 53 3.77 49.10 -17.94
C ARG A 53 4.47 47.75 -18.09
N LEU A 54 5.81 47.73 -18.09
CA LEU A 54 6.59 46.49 -18.20
C LEU A 54 6.35 45.54 -17.02
N SER A 55 6.11 46.06 -15.81
CA SER A 55 5.75 45.24 -14.65
C SER A 55 4.39 44.58 -14.83
N ALA A 56 3.38 45.37 -15.23
CA ALA A 56 2.02 44.85 -15.48
C ALA A 56 2.00 43.79 -16.60
N TYR A 57 2.66 44.06 -17.73
CA TYR A 57 2.78 43.07 -18.81
C TYR A 57 3.58 41.84 -18.39
N GLY A 58 4.62 42.03 -17.57
CA GLY A 58 5.42 40.92 -17.05
C GLY A 58 4.62 39.98 -16.15
N GLU A 59 3.81 40.54 -15.25
CA GLU A 59 2.93 39.77 -14.35
C GLU A 59 1.83 39.03 -15.11
N ASP A 60 1.17 39.70 -16.06
CA ASP A 60 0.15 39.09 -16.92
C ASP A 60 0.74 37.94 -17.76
N PHE A 61 1.92 38.14 -18.37
CA PHE A 61 2.63 37.07 -19.08
C PHE A 61 2.97 35.90 -18.16
N THR A 62 3.49 36.18 -16.96
CA THR A 62 3.88 35.16 -15.99
C THR A 62 2.68 34.31 -15.60
N THR A 63 1.54 34.96 -15.33
CA THR A 63 0.29 34.29 -14.97
C THR A 63 -0.22 33.42 -16.12
N ARG A 64 -0.25 33.95 -17.35
CA ARG A 64 -0.67 33.19 -18.54
C ARG A 64 0.27 32.04 -18.88
N PHE A 65 1.58 32.22 -18.70
CA PHE A 65 2.56 31.17 -18.97
C PHE A 65 2.40 30.01 -17.98
N LEU A 66 2.26 30.33 -16.69
CA LEU A 66 2.09 29.36 -15.61
C LEU A 66 0.71 28.69 -15.60
N SER A 67 -0.32 29.30 -16.18
CA SER A 67 -1.65 28.69 -16.34
C SER A 67 -1.71 27.74 -17.54
N ARG A 68 -0.94 28.03 -18.60
CA ARG A 68 -0.83 27.16 -19.79
C ARG A 68 0.07 25.96 -19.56
N ASN A 69 1.12 26.12 -18.74
CA ASN A 69 2.10 25.08 -18.50
C ASN A 69 2.11 24.67 -17.03
N ASN A 70 1.71 23.43 -16.77
CA ASN A 70 1.66 22.84 -15.44
C ASN A 70 3.03 22.26 -15.06
N TYR A 71 3.99 23.15 -14.78
CA TYR A 71 5.30 22.77 -14.27
C TYR A 71 5.33 22.74 -12.74
N TYR A 72 6.04 21.75 -12.21
CA TYR A 72 6.24 21.52 -10.79
C TYR A 72 7.69 21.11 -10.53
N TYR A 73 8.11 21.17 -9.27
CA TYR A 73 9.48 20.88 -8.88
C TYR A 73 9.52 20.09 -7.58
N CYS A 74 10.38 19.06 -7.56
CA CYS A 74 10.72 18.32 -6.35
C CYS A 74 12.13 18.71 -5.88
N PRO A 75 12.26 19.41 -4.74
CA PRO A 75 13.56 19.88 -4.26
C PRO A 75 14.57 18.77 -3.98
N ARG A 76 14.14 17.61 -3.46
CA ARG A 76 15.06 16.55 -3.04
C ARG A 76 15.82 15.89 -4.18
N ILE A 77 15.11 15.58 -5.26
CA ILE A 77 15.68 14.94 -6.46
C ILE A 77 16.12 15.97 -7.51
N GLU A 78 15.98 17.27 -7.19
CA GLU A 78 16.27 18.38 -8.09
C GLU A 78 15.63 18.24 -9.48
N GLN A 79 14.45 17.62 -9.54
CA GLN A 79 13.78 17.24 -10.79
C GLN A 79 12.53 18.11 -11.02
N PHE A 80 12.37 18.57 -12.26
CA PHE A 80 11.14 19.18 -12.73
C PHE A 80 10.15 18.14 -13.26
N PHE A 81 8.87 18.41 -13.05
CA PHE A 81 7.77 17.61 -13.58
C PHE A 81 6.84 18.47 -14.42
N LYS A 82 6.33 17.89 -15.50
CA LYS A 82 5.25 18.46 -16.31
C LYS A 82 4.02 17.57 -16.15
N TYR A 83 2.90 18.18 -15.76
CA TYR A 83 1.62 17.50 -15.72
C TYR A 83 0.90 17.68 -17.04
N ASP A 84 0.71 16.58 -17.78
CA ASP A 84 0.04 16.56 -19.08
C ASP A 84 -1.49 16.42 -18.99
N LYS A 85 -2.05 16.62 -17.78
CA LYS A 85 -3.46 16.38 -17.42
C LYS A 85 -3.85 14.91 -17.28
N ILE A 86 -2.92 13.98 -17.48
CA ILE A 86 -3.14 12.55 -17.30
C ILE A 86 -2.17 11.98 -16.26
N THR A 87 -0.89 12.34 -16.32
CA THR A 87 0.17 11.86 -15.44
C THR A 87 1.33 12.85 -15.31
N PHE A 88 2.09 12.77 -14.22
CA PHE A 88 3.32 13.55 -14.04
C PHE A 88 4.50 12.89 -14.77
N LYS A 89 5.17 13.65 -15.64
CA LYS A 89 6.38 13.21 -16.35
C LYS A 89 7.57 14.06 -15.94
N ALA A 90 8.71 13.42 -15.74
CA ALA A 90 9.98 14.11 -15.56
C ALA A 90 10.27 14.99 -16.79
N TYR A 91 10.75 16.20 -16.56
CA TYR A 91 10.99 17.20 -17.60
C TYR A 91 12.32 17.91 -17.36
N SER A 92 13.01 18.28 -18.43
CA SER A 92 14.33 18.92 -18.35
C SER A 92 14.23 20.40 -17.97
N GLU A 93 15.15 20.88 -17.13
CA GLU A 93 15.23 22.31 -16.80
C GLU A 93 15.55 23.15 -18.06
N ASP A 94 16.42 22.66 -18.94
CA ASP A 94 16.83 23.37 -20.15
C ASP A 94 15.66 23.57 -21.11
N ASP A 95 14.78 22.57 -21.24
CA ASP A 95 13.58 22.65 -22.06
C ASP A 95 12.60 23.70 -21.53
N ILE A 96 12.45 23.79 -20.19
CA ILE A 96 11.63 24.82 -19.54
C ILE A 96 12.21 26.20 -19.83
N GLN A 97 13.52 26.37 -19.64
CA GLN A 97 14.19 27.64 -19.90
C GLN A 97 14.06 28.05 -21.37
N HIS A 98 14.26 27.11 -22.31
CA HIS A 98 14.10 27.35 -23.74
C HIS A 98 12.66 27.76 -24.08
N GLN A 99 11.65 27.09 -23.50
CA GLN A 99 10.25 27.40 -23.73
C GLN A 99 9.86 28.78 -23.16
N ILE A 100 10.37 29.15 -21.98
CA ILE A 100 10.19 30.50 -21.40
C ILE A 100 10.80 31.55 -22.33
N LEU A 101 12.07 31.37 -22.72
CA LEU A 101 12.80 32.34 -23.54
C LEU A 101 12.19 32.50 -24.93
N SER A 102 11.76 31.41 -25.55
CA SER A 102 11.07 31.43 -26.85
C SER A 102 9.74 32.17 -26.74
N SER A 103 8.94 31.88 -25.70
CA SER A 103 7.64 32.53 -25.47
C SER A 103 7.77 34.03 -25.22
N ILE A 104 8.80 34.47 -24.49
CA ILE A 104 9.09 35.90 -24.27
C ILE A 104 9.54 36.56 -25.59
N THR A 105 10.34 35.88 -26.40
CA THR A 105 10.85 36.44 -27.67
C THR A 105 9.71 36.67 -28.69
N CYS A 106 8.63 35.89 -28.62
CA CYS A 106 7.42 36.12 -29.40
C CYS A 106 6.67 37.40 -29.00
N GLN A 107 6.89 37.95 -27.80
CA GLN A 107 6.31 39.20 -27.33
C GLN A 107 7.39 40.30 -27.29
N LYS A 108 7.45 41.09 -28.38
CA LYS A 108 8.49 42.13 -28.59
C LYS A 108 8.64 43.11 -27.42
N ASP A 109 7.55 43.38 -26.69
CA ASP A 109 7.52 44.36 -25.60
C ASP A 109 8.27 43.90 -24.32
N LEU A 110 8.41 42.59 -24.10
CA LEU A 110 9.01 42.02 -22.88
C LEU A 110 10.48 41.60 -23.05
N VAL A 111 11.03 41.70 -24.26
CA VAL A 111 12.43 41.36 -24.57
C VAL A 111 13.45 42.05 -23.64
N PRO A 112 13.31 43.33 -23.25
CA PRO A 112 14.25 44.00 -22.35
C PRO A 112 14.33 43.35 -20.95
N TRP A 113 13.28 42.66 -20.50
CA TRP A 113 13.21 42.00 -19.19
C TRP A 113 13.34 40.47 -19.28
N LYS A 114 13.71 39.93 -20.45
CA LYS A 114 13.79 38.49 -20.74
C LYS A 114 14.53 37.67 -19.68
N HIS A 115 15.72 38.11 -19.26
CA HIS A 115 16.51 37.40 -18.24
C HIS A 115 15.89 37.50 -16.83
N LYS A 116 15.40 38.69 -16.46
CA LYS A 116 14.74 38.92 -15.17
C LYS A 116 13.48 38.06 -15.04
N MET A 117 12.66 38.01 -16.09
CA MET A 117 11.45 37.20 -16.15
C MET A 117 11.76 35.71 -16.12
N LYS A 118 12.79 35.24 -16.84
CA LYS A 118 13.24 33.84 -16.76
C LYS A 118 13.52 33.43 -15.31
N ILE A 119 14.35 34.22 -14.61
CA ILE A 119 14.71 33.94 -13.21
C ILE A 119 13.47 33.94 -12.32
N SER A 120 12.57 34.92 -12.50
CA SER A 120 11.36 35.01 -11.70
C SER A 120 10.40 33.84 -11.94
N ILE A 121 10.16 33.45 -13.20
CA ILE A 121 9.28 32.32 -13.55
C ILE A 121 9.89 31.01 -13.01
N MET A 122 11.21 30.81 -13.18
CA MET A 122 11.88 29.62 -12.65
C MET A 122 11.79 29.53 -11.14
N LYS A 123 11.91 30.67 -10.42
CA LYS A 123 11.70 30.71 -8.97
C LYS A 123 10.28 30.28 -8.59
N LEU A 124 9.27 30.82 -9.28
CA LEU A 124 7.86 30.45 -9.05
C LEU A 124 7.57 28.98 -9.35
N ILE A 125 8.21 28.39 -10.37
CA ILE A 125 8.07 26.95 -10.67
C ILE A 125 8.71 26.12 -9.55
N ARG A 126 9.89 26.51 -9.04
CA ARG A 126 10.58 25.80 -7.95
C ARG A 126 9.80 25.83 -6.63
N GLU A 127 8.94 26.81 -6.42
CA GLU A 127 8.05 26.90 -5.25
C GLU A 127 6.82 25.98 -5.36
N ARG A 128 6.48 25.48 -6.56
CA ARG A 128 5.31 24.63 -6.80
C ARG A 128 5.64 23.15 -6.66
N SER A 129 5.10 22.50 -5.63
CA SER A 129 5.24 21.06 -5.43
C SER A 129 4.21 20.26 -6.23
N PRO A 130 4.55 19.10 -6.83
CA PRO A 130 3.61 18.29 -7.59
C PRO A 130 2.38 17.83 -6.80
N ILE A 131 2.52 17.62 -5.49
CA ILE A 131 1.40 17.17 -4.62
C ILE A 131 0.35 18.26 -4.40
N THR A 132 0.67 19.52 -4.68
CA THR A 132 -0.26 20.66 -4.57
C THR A 132 -1.09 20.88 -5.83
N ALA A 133 -0.83 20.11 -6.88
CA ALA A 133 -1.62 20.16 -8.11
C ALA A 133 -3.04 19.67 -7.87
N ILE A 134 -3.98 20.14 -8.69
CA ILE A 134 -5.34 19.60 -8.76
C ILE A 134 -5.34 18.53 -9.85
N PRO A 135 -5.52 17.24 -9.51
CA PRO A 135 -5.56 16.17 -10.50
C PRO A 135 -6.89 16.18 -11.28
N GLU A 136 -6.79 15.89 -12.56
CA GLU A 136 -7.93 15.69 -13.46
C GLU A 136 -8.60 14.34 -13.22
N SER A 137 -9.82 14.20 -13.72
CA SER A 137 -10.63 12.98 -13.55
C SER A 137 -9.92 11.73 -14.08
N ASP A 138 -9.20 11.84 -15.21
CA ASP A 138 -8.45 10.72 -15.79
C ASP A 138 -7.30 10.27 -14.89
N THR A 139 -6.56 11.21 -14.30
CA THR A 139 -5.50 10.88 -13.32
C THR A 139 -6.07 10.16 -12.11
N ILE A 140 -7.22 10.64 -11.59
CA ILE A 140 -7.90 10.01 -10.47
C ILE A 140 -8.32 8.58 -10.82
N GLN A 141 -8.98 8.37 -11.97
CA GLN A 141 -9.41 7.02 -12.37
C GLN A 141 -8.22 6.09 -12.62
N ASN A 142 -7.12 6.59 -13.21
CA ASN A 142 -5.91 5.82 -13.43
C ASN A 142 -5.32 5.30 -12.11
N VAL A 143 -5.25 6.13 -11.07
CA VAL A 143 -4.78 5.70 -9.74
C VAL A 143 -5.75 4.71 -9.10
N LEU A 144 -7.06 4.99 -9.16
CA LEU A 144 -8.08 4.12 -8.57
C LEU A 144 -8.11 2.72 -9.20
N ASN A 145 -7.97 2.64 -10.53
CA ASN A 145 -7.99 1.36 -11.24
C ASN A 145 -6.79 0.48 -10.84
N GLU A 146 -5.59 1.06 -10.69
CA GLU A 146 -4.40 0.33 -10.23
C GLU A 146 -4.54 -0.18 -8.79
N LEU A 147 -5.23 0.59 -7.93
CA LEU A 147 -5.50 0.21 -6.55
C LEU A 147 -6.66 -0.78 -6.41
N GLN A 148 -7.61 -0.79 -7.35
CA GLN A 148 -8.72 -1.74 -7.31
C GLN A 148 -8.28 -3.15 -7.76
N ASP A 149 -7.28 -3.23 -8.63
CA ASP A 149 -6.82 -4.49 -9.23
C ASP A 149 -6.11 -5.40 -8.21
N GLY A 150 -6.91 -6.15 -7.45
CA GLY A 150 -6.50 -7.16 -6.48
C GLY A 150 -6.24 -6.65 -5.06
N ILE A 151 -6.31 -5.34 -4.80
CA ILE A 151 -5.98 -4.76 -3.47
C ILE A 151 -7.25 -4.32 -2.72
N PHE A 152 -8.08 -3.48 -3.36
CA PHE A 152 -9.31 -2.96 -2.74
C PHE A 152 -10.57 -3.42 -3.48
N PRO A 153 -11.65 -3.79 -2.76
CA PRO A 153 -12.85 -4.36 -3.36
C PRO A 153 -13.70 -3.31 -4.09
N SER A 154 -13.67 -2.05 -3.66
CA SER A 154 -14.44 -0.96 -4.26
C SER A 154 -13.61 0.31 -4.47
N LYS A 155 -14.07 1.18 -5.38
CA LYS A 155 -13.47 2.50 -5.59
C LYS A 155 -13.51 3.36 -4.32
N ASN A 156 -14.53 3.19 -3.49
CA ASN A 156 -14.66 3.94 -2.24
C ASN A 156 -13.67 3.46 -1.18
N SER A 157 -13.38 2.15 -1.10
CA SER A 157 -12.28 1.64 -0.28
C SER A 157 -10.92 2.22 -0.70
N ALA A 158 -10.65 2.27 -2.01
CA ALA A 158 -9.42 2.86 -2.53
C ALA A 158 -9.33 4.36 -2.23
N LYS A 159 -10.44 5.11 -2.34
CA LYS A 159 -10.50 6.53 -1.95
C LYS A 159 -10.26 6.72 -0.46
N HIS A 160 -10.86 5.89 0.40
CA HIS A 160 -10.62 5.95 1.84
C HIS A 160 -9.13 5.78 2.14
N PHE A 161 -8.50 4.75 1.56
CA PHE A 161 -7.05 4.53 1.68
C PHE A 161 -6.21 5.72 1.19
N LEU A 162 -6.53 6.28 0.01
CA LEU A 162 -5.86 7.46 -0.53
C LEU A 162 -6.04 8.69 0.38
N THR A 163 -7.22 8.86 0.96
CA THR A 163 -7.50 9.96 1.89
C THR A 163 -6.68 9.80 3.16
N SER A 164 -6.57 8.58 3.71
CA SER A 164 -5.71 8.28 4.86
C SER A 164 -4.23 8.55 4.59
N ILE A 165 -3.73 8.26 3.37
CA ILE A 165 -2.37 8.64 2.96
C ILE A 165 -2.24 10.17 2.87
N GLY A 166 -3.24 10.84 2.30
CA GLY A 166 -3.27 12.30 2.19
C GLY A 166 -3.23 12.99 3.56
N ASP A 167 -3.94 12.46 4.55
CA ASP A 167 -3.88 12.94 5.94
C ASP A 167 -2.46 12.85 6.49
N CYS A 168 -1.75 11.74 6.22
CA CYS A 168 -0.35 11.59 6.61
C CYS A 168 0.58 12.58 5.89
N ILE A 169 0.33 12.87 4.60
CA ILE A 169 1.08 13.89 3.84
C ILE A 169 0.86 15.28 4.46
N ASN A 170 -0.37 15.56 4.91
CA ASN A 170 -0.75 16.78 5.62
C ASN A 170 -0.31 16.79 7.10
N GLN A 171 0.47 15.79 7.54
CA GLN A 171 0.95 15.61 8.93
C GLN A 171 -0.16 15.42 9.97
N ASN A 172 -1.38 15.10 9.54
CA ASN A 172 -2.47 14.69 10.43
C ASN A 172 -2.37 13.18 10.74
N LYS A 173 -1.76 12.85 11.87
CA LYS A 173 -1.49 11.46 12.29
C LYS A 173 -2.19 11.06 13.59
N GLU A 174 -3.30 11.71 13.93
CA GLU A 174 -4.05 11.40 15.15
C GLU A 174 -4.69 10.00 15.13
N LEU A 175 -5.07 9.53 13.93
CA LEU A 175 -5.71 8.25 13.71
C LEU A 175 -4.70 7.14 13.45
N VAL A 176 -4.97 5.96 14.01
CA VAL A 176 -4.20 4.73 13.81
C VAL A 176 -4.95 3.79 12.89
N TYR A 177 -4.33 3.40 11.78
CA TYR A 177 -4.92 2.47 10.82
C TYR A 177 -4.37 1.07 11.07
N ILE A 178 -5.23 0.15 11.47
CA ILE A 178 -4.86 -1.26 11.63
C ILE A 178 -5.11 -1.95 10.29
N ILE A 179 -4.04 -2.47 9.71
CA ILE A 179 -4.04 -3.03 8.36
C ILE A 179 -3.51 -4.48 8.35
N PRO A 180 -3.99 -5.33 7.43
CA PRO A 180 -3.46 -6.67 7.30
C PRO A 180 -2.02 -6.67 6.78
N ARG A 181 -1.27 -7.72 7.13
CA ARG A 181 0.12 -7.91 6.68
C ARG A 181 0.26 -8.03 5.16
N SER A 182 -0.81 -8.40 4.47
CA SER A 182 -0.84 -8.50 3.01
C SER A 182 -0.52 -7.17 2.32
N LEU A 183 -0.82 -6.02 2.95
CA LEU A 183 -0.55 -4.69 2.41
C LEU A 183 0.89 -4.19 2.68
N LYS A 184 1.71 -4.95 3.41
CA LYS A 184 3.02 -4.50 3.89
C LYS A 184 3.96 -4.03 2.78
N GLU A 185 4.04 -4.77 1.68
CA GLU A 185 4.91 -4.41 0.55
C GLU A 185 4.42 -3.16 -0.18
N ILE A 186 3.11 -2.96 -0.29
CA ILE A 186 2.52 -1.74 -0.89
C ILE A 186 2.84 -0.51 -0.03
N ILE A 187 2.64 -0.60 1.28
CA ILE A 187 2.96 0.49 2.22
C ILE A 187 4.45 0.84 2.14
N ARG A 188 5.32 -0.17 2.11
CA ARG A 188 6.78 0.01 2.00
C ARG A 188 7.15 0.72 0.70
N GLU A 189 6.55 0.34 -0.42
CA GLU A 189 6.79 0.96 -1.72
C GLU A 189 6.36 2.44 -1.74
N ILE A 190 5.20 2.74 -1.16
CA ILE A 190 4.69 4.11 -1.02
C ILE A 190 5.63 4.95 -0.14
N GLU A 191 6.05 4.42 1.02
CA GLU A 191 7.00 5.12 1.89
C GLU A 191 8.36 5.33 1.23
N HIS A 192 8.86 4.32 0.51
CA HIS A 192 10.13 4.41 -0.22
C HIS A 192 10.07 5.49 -1.32
N SER A 193 9.00 5.48 -2.12
CA SER A 193 8.78 6.46 -3.17
C SER A 193 8.63 7.87 -2.59
N TYR A 194 7.86 8.03 -1.51
CA TYR A 194 7.69 9.32 -0.86
C TYR A 194 9.01 9.84 -0.29
N TYR A 195 9.80 8.95 0.33
CA TYR A 195 11.12 9.29 0.80
C TYR A 195 11.98 9.81 -0.35
N ILE A 196 12.08 9.08 -1.47
CA ILE A 196 12.84 9.49 -2.65
C ILE A 196 12.46 10.92 -3.09
N TYR A 197 11.16 11.20 -3.23
CA TYR A 197 10.71 12.51 -3.74
C TYR A 197 10.79 13.66 -2.73
N PHE A 198 10.53 13.42 -1.44
CA PHE A 198 10.22 14.49 -0.48
C PHE A 198 11.04 14.52 0.82
N GLY A 199 11.91 13.55 1.11
CA GLY A 199 12.77 13.67 2.30
C GLY A 199 12.30 12.95 3.54
N SER A 200 10.98 12.80 3.69
CA SER A 200 10.40 12.34 4.97
C SER A 200 10.45 10.82 5.08
N SER A 201 11.17 10.33 6.10
CA SER A 201 11.06 8.95 6.54
C SER A 201 9.81 8.80 7.42
N SER A 202 9.18 7.61 7.39
CA SER A 202 8.04 7.26 8.24
C SER A 202 6.73 8.02 7.97
N LEU A 203 6.43 8.32 6.70
CA LEU A 203 5.16 8.95 6.29
C LEU A 203 3.96 8.20 6.89
N LEU A 204 3.94 6.87 6.79
CA LEU A 204 2.80 6.03 7.15
C LEU A 204 3.00 5.34 8.51
N SER A 205 3.70 6.01 9.43
CA SER A 205 4.02 5.49 10.77
C SER A 205 2.80 5.11 11.62
N ASN A 206 1.63 5.68 11.33
CA ASN A 206 0.34 5.40 11.96
C ASN A 206 -0.39 4.18 11.36
N PHE A 207 0.14 3.55 10.31
CA PHE A 207 -0.35 2.29 9.77
C PHE A 207 0.33 1.14 10.52
N LYS A 208 -0.45 0.33 11.24
CA LYS A 208 0.03 -0.74 12.11
C LYS A 208 -0.50 -2.10 11.64
N TYR A 209 0.37 -3.11 11.65
CA TYR A 209 0.02 -4.48 11.23
C TYR A 209 -0.54 -5.35 12.35
N LYS A 210 -0.54 -4.83 13.57
CA LYS A 210 -1.05 -5.47 14.77
C LYS A 210 -1.64 -4.40 15.67
N TYR A 211 -2.60 -4.80 16.50
CA TYR A 211 -3.11 -3.96 17.56
C TYR A 211 -2.12 -3.93 18.73
N TYR A 212 -1.86 -2.73 19.26
CA TYR A 212 -0.92 -2.49 20.37
C TYR A 212 -1.58 -1.71 21.52
N GLY A 213 -2.87 -1.95 21.81
CA GLY A 213 -3.56 -1.24 22.89
C GLY A 213 -3.91 0.22 22.57
N HIS A 214 -4.01 0.56 21.28
CA HIS A 214 -4.42 1.90 20.86
C HIS A 214 -5.89 2.16 21.22
N ASP A 215 -6.22 3.42 21.50
CA ASP A 215 -7.60 3.81 21.79
C ASP A 215 -8.53 3.43 20.63
N TYR A 216 -9.63 2.76 20.95
CA TYR A 216 -10.63 2.33 19.99
C TYR A 216 -11.25 3.53 19.26
N SER A 217 -11.44 4.66 19.94
CA SER A 217 -11.99 5.88 19.35
C SER A 217 -11.13 6.44 18.21
N LYS A 218 -9.81 6.19 18.25
CA LYS A 218 -8.81 6.65 17.28
C LYS A 218 -8.34 5.59 16.30
N SER A 219 -8.80 4.35 16.46
CA SER A 219 -8.38 3.21 15.64
C SER A 219 -9.36 2.98 14.49
N ARG A 220 -8.84 2.74 13.28
CA ARG A 220 -9.63 2.50 12.06
C ARG A 220 -9.15 1.26 11.35
N PHE A 221 -10.05 0.60 10.62
CA PHE A 221 -9.70 -0.46 9.69
C PHE A 221 -9.77 0.01 8.24
N LEU A 222 -8.98 -0.63 7.39
CA LEU A 222 -9.10 -0.49 5.94
C LEU A 222 -9.86 -1.67 5.38
N HIS A 223 -10.85 -1.39 4.53
CA HIS A 223 -11.60 -2.42 3.84
C HIS A 223 -10.86 -2.86 2.57
N ASN A 224 -9.96 -3.83 2.70
CA ASN A 224 -9.19 -4.42 1.60
C ASN A 224 -9.71 -5.81 1.20
N THR A 225 -9.35 -6.24 0.00
CA THR A 225 -9.64 -7.61 -0.46
C THR A 225 -8.89 -8.60 0.44
N PRO A 226 -9.59 -9.61 1.01
CA PRO A 226 -8.95 -10.63 1.83
C PRO A 226 -7.89 -11.37 1.00
N SER A 227 -6.64 -11.31 1.44
CA SER A 227 -5.54 -12.05 0.83
C SER A 227 -4.56 -12.48 1.91
N LYS A 228 -4.24 -13.77 1.94
CA LYS A 228 -3.24 -14.34 2.84
C LYS A 228 -1.81 -14.14 2.31
N LYS A 229 -1.65 -13.96 1.00
CA LYS A 229 -0.36 -13.69 0.34
C LYS A 229 -0.06 -12.18 0.38
N ALA A 230 1.23 -11.85 0.52
CA ALA A 230 1.70 -10.48 0.39
C ALA A 230 1.34 -9.94 -1.00
N LEU A 231 0.57 -8.84 -1.02
CA LEU A 231 0.21 -8.15 -2.24
C LEU A 231 1.44 -7.33 -2.68
N LYS A 232 2.02 -7.70 -3.82
CA LYS A 232 3.15 -6.96 -4.39
C LYS A 232 2.63 -5.73 -5.13
N ALA A 233 3.33 -4.60 -4.97
CA ALA A 233 3.10 -3.44 -5.81
C ALA A 233 3.42 -3.81 -7.26
N LYS A 234 2.45 -3.61 -8.17
CA LYS A 234 2.69 -3.79 -9.61
C LYS A 234 3.65 -2.70 -10.10
N ASN A 235 4.51 -3.03 -11.06
CA ASN A 235 5.41 -2.05 -11.68
C ASN A 235 4.66 -0.84 -12.28
N SER A 236 3.40 -1.02 -12.67
CA SER A 236 2.51 0.05 -13.14
C SER A 236 2.20 1.07 -12.04
N LEU A 237 1.95 0.61 -10.81
CA LEU A 237 1.70 1.46 -9.64
C LEU A 237 2.96 2.24 -9.26
N SER A 238 4.13 1.58 -9.21
CA SER A 238 5.41 2.22 -8.89
C SER A 238 5.76 3.38 -9.83
N LYS A 239 5.39 3.28 -11.12
CA LYS A 239 5.60 4.37 -12.09
C LYS A 239 4.66 5.56 -11.89
N LYS A 240 3.53 5.37 -11.21
CA LYS A 240 2.47 6.37 -11.01
C LYS A 240 2.45 6.94 -9.57
N MET A 241 3.54 6.79 -8.82
CA MET A 241 3.59 7.22 -7.40
C MET A 241 3.36 8.72 -7.23
N MET A 242 3.87 9.55 -8.16
CA MET A 242 3.61 10.99 -8.11
C MET A 242 2.13 11.32 -8.31
N ASP A 243 1.47 10.63 -9.25
CA ASP A 243 0.01 10.74 -9.46
C ASP A 243 -0.73 10.33 -8.17
N LEU A 244 -0.30 9.22 -7.54
CA LEU A 244 -0.87 8.72 -6.29
C LEU A 244 -0.77 9.75 -5.17
N PHE A 245 0.40 10.37 -4.95
CA PHE A 245 0.57 11.38 -3.89
C PHE A 245 -0.27 12.63 -4.14
N CYS A 246 -0.35 13.08 -5.38
CA CYS A 246 -1.21 14.19 -5.78
C CYS A 246 -2.69 13.90 -5.51
N VAL A 247 -3.17 12.72 -5.93
CA VAL A 247 -4.56 12.29 -5.71
C VAL A 247 -4.86 12.08 -4.22
N ALA A 248 -3.93 11.49 -3.46
CA ALA A 248 -4.07 11.30 -2.02
C ALA A 248 -4.23 12.64 -1.28
N LYS A 249 -3.33 13.61 -1.56
CA LYS A 249 -3.41 14.95 -0.99
C LYS A 249 -4.69 15.66 -1.40
N TYR A 250 -5.08 15.60 -2.68
CA TYR A 250 -6.33 16.17 -3.17
C TYR A 250 -7.55 15.64 -2.41
N TYR A 251 -7.61 14.33 -2.14
CA TYR A 251 -8.73 13.76 -1.38
C TYR A 251 -8.74 14.18 0.08
N SER A 252 -7.58 14.19 0.75
CA SER A 252 -7.49 14.70 2.13
C SER A 252 -7.92 16.17 2.20
N ASP A 253 -7.46 17.02 1.29
CA ASP A 253 -7.84 18.44 1.26
C ASP A 253 -9.35 18.62 0.96
N ARG A 254 -9.93 17.78 0.09
CA ARG A 254 -11.36 17.82 -0.28
C ARG A 254 -12.28 17.39 0.87
N TYR A 255 -11.95 16.33 1.58
CA TYR A 255 -12.78 15.78 2.66
C TYR A 255 -12.32 16.20 4.05
N LYS A 256 -11.24 17.00 4.15
CA LYS A 256 -10.50 17.42 5.35
C LYS A 256 -9.79 16.29 6.10
N THR A 257 -10.43 15.13 6.22
CA THR A 257 -9.91 13.94 6.88
C THR A 257 -10.48 12.67 6.24
N ALA A 258 -9.85 11.52 6.47
CA ALA A 258 -10.39 10.21 6.10
C ALA A 258 -11.71 9.88 6.81
N ASP A 259 -11.87 10.26 8.08
CA ASP A 259 -13.15 10.16 8.79
C ASP A 259 -14.22 11.02 8.10
N GLY A 260 -13.86 12.24 7.67
CA GLY A 260 -14.75 13.13 6.91
C GLY A 260 -15.17 12.56 5.55
N PHE A 261 -14.33 11.75 4.91
CA PHE A 261 -14.74 10.99 3.72
C PHE A 261 -15.76 9.91 4.07
N LEU A 262 -15.56 9.17 5.17
CA LEU A 262 -16.49 8.13 5.59
C LEU A 262 -17.87 8.69 5.98
N GLU A 263 -17.92 9.87 6.58
CA GLU A 263 -19.15 10.56 6.98
C GLU A 263 -19.91 11.21 5.81
N ASP A 264 -19.34 11.22 4.59
CA ASP A 264 -20.07 11.64 3.40
C ASP A 264 -21.24 10.68 3.13
N LYS A 265 -22.43 11.25 2.88
CA LYS A 265 -23.66 10.50 2.57
C LYS A 265 -23.54 9.57 1.37
N LYS A 266 -22.53 9.76 0.52
CA LYS A 266 -22.25 8.92 -0.64
C LYS A 266 -21.42 7.68 -0.33
N THR A 267 -20.93 7.55 0.90
CA THR A 267 -20.11 6.42 1.32
C THR A 267 -20.96 5.16 1.53
N GLU A 268 -20.46 4.02 1.07
CA GLU A 268 -21.09 2.72 1.23
C GLU A 268 -21.17 2.33 2.71
N GLN A 269 -22.35 1.89 3.17
CA GLN A 269 -22.57 1.51 4.57
C GLN A 269 -21.63 0.37 5.03
N GLN A 270 -21.28 -0.55 4.12
CA GLN A 270 -20.35 -1.64 4.42
C GLN A 270 -18.95 -1.11 4.77
N LEU A 271 -18.44 -0.16 3.98
CA LEU A 271 -17.15 0.50 4.23
C LEU A 271 -17.20 1.31 5.54
N TYR A 272 -18.27 2.06 5.76
CA TYR A 272 -18.48 2.83 6.99
C TYR A 272 -18.43 1.92 8.23
N ASN A 273 -19.22 0.84 8.21
CA ASN A 273 -19.31 -0.11 9.32
C ASN A 273 -17.98 -0.85 9.57
N HIS A 274 -17.23 -1.17 8.52
CA HIS A 274 -15.93 -1.84 8.64
C HIS A 274 -14.87 -0.89 9.20
N ALA A 275 -14.76 0.32 8.64
CA ALA A 275 -13.74 1.29 9.07
C ALA A 275 -13.96 1.79 10.51
N PHE A 276 -15.22 2.01 10.91
CA PHE A 276 -15.61 2.43 12.26
C PHE A 276 -15.96 1.28 13.21
N PHE A 277 -15.65 0.04 12.87
CA PHE A 277 -16.13 -1.13 13.61
C PHE A 277 -15.87 -1.08 15.12
N ILE A 278 -14.73 -0.51 15.56
CA ILE A 278 -14.37 -0.34 16.98
C ILE A 278 -14.57 1.06 17.54
N LYS A 279 -14.84 2.08 16.72
CA LYS A 279 -14.82 3.50 17.13
C LYS A 279 -15.67 3.76 18.38
N ASP A 280 -16.83 3.13 18.44
CA ASP A 280 -17.83 3.32 19.50
C ASP A 280 -18.06 2.05 20.35
N LYS A 281 -17.08 1.13 20.38
CA LYS A 281 -17.17 -0.12 21.16
C LYS A 281 -16.23 -0.13 22.36
N SER A 282 -16.50 -1.03 23.30
CA SER A 282 -15.55 -1.44 24.33
C SER A 282 -15.16 -2.90 24.13
N PRO A 283 -14.04 -3.37 24.72
CA PRO A 283 -13.68 -4.79 24.72
C PRO A 283 -14.82 -5.67 25.24
N GLU A 284 -15.48 -5.26 26.32
CA GLU A 284 -16.59 -5.99 26.94
C GLU A 284 -17.80 -6.09 26.02
N GLY A 285 -18.20 -4.97 25.40
CA GLY A 285 -19.34 -4.94 24.47
C GLY A 285 -19.06 -5.70 23.17
N LEU A 286 -17.79 -5.77 22.74
CA LEU A 286 -17.40 -6.61 21.61
C LEU A 286 -17.50 -8.10 21.98
N VAL A 287 -17.06 -8.47 23.18
CA VAL A 287 -17.21 -9.83 23.70
C VAL A 287 -18.69 -10.19 23.84
N ASP A 288 -19.56 -9.27 24.27
CA ASP A 288 -21.02 -9.53 24.31
C ASP A 288 -21.57 -9.89 22.93
N ASN A 289 -21.22 -9.09 21.91
CA ASN A 289 -21.64 -9.35 20.53
C ASN A 289 -21.17 -10.71 20.02
N PHE A 290 -19.93 -11.08 20.37
CA PHE A 290 -19.37 -12.39 20.06
C PHE A 290 -20.15 -13.51 20.76
N LEU A 291 -20.38 -13.40 22.07
CA LEU A 291 -21.09 -14.43 22.83
C LEU A 291 -22.50 -14.63 22.29
N GLU A 292 -23.22 -13.55 21.98
CA GLU A 292 -24.58 -13.59 21.43
C GLU A 292 -24.64 -14.30 20.07
N LYS A 293 -23.69 -14.02 19.18
CA LYS A 293 -23.72 -14.54 17.80
C LYS A 293 -23.15 -15.94 17.65
N THR A 294 -22.22 -16.32 18.52
CA THR A 294 -21.28 -17.41 18.23
C THR A 294 -21.31 -18.52 19.27
N ILE A 295 -21.78 -18.22 20.48
CA ILE A 295 -21.85 -19.15 21.59
C ILE A 295 -23.32 -19.47 21.90
N HIS A 296 -23.61 -20.75 22.08
CA HIS A 296 -24.94 -21.25 22.39
C HIS A 296 -24.93 -21.98 23.73
N SER A 297 -25.99 -21.82 24.51
CA SER A 297 -26.16 -22.56 25.75
C SER A 297 -26.53 -24.01 25.45
N CYS A 298 -25.77 -24.96 25.98
CA CYS A 298 -26.02 -26.39 25.82
C CYS A 298 -25.63 -27.12 27.11
N GLN A 299 -26.61 -27.69 27.82
CA GLN A 299 -26.38 -28.33 29.12
C GLN A 299 -25.46 -29.55 28.98
N GLY A 300 -24.45 -29.63 29.84
CA GLY A 300 -23.47 -30.72 29.83
C GLY A 300 -22.36 -30.59 28.77
N ALA A 301 -22.45 -29.64 27.86
CA ALA A 301 -21.36 -29.31 26.95
C ALA A 301 -20.33 -28.41 27.63
N THR A 302 -19.05 -28.61 27.30
CA THR A 302 -17.95 -27.77 27.79
C THR A 302 -17.07 -27.30 26.63
N ILE A 303 -16.46 -26.12 26.79
CA ILE A 303 -15.47 -25.58 25.86
C ILE A 303 -14.20 -25.27 26.63
N LYS A 304 -13.08 -25.91 26.28
CA LYS A 304 -11.76 -25.54 26.82
C LYS A 304 -11.38 -24.11 26.47
N SER A 305 -10.66 -23.41 27.35
CA SER A 305 -10.28 -22.00 27.12
C SER A 305 -9.63 -21.73 25.76
N LYS A 306 -8.78 -22.66 25.34
CA LYS A 306 -8.09 -22.59 24.06
C LYS A 306 -9.02 -22.76 22.84
N ASN A 307 -10.04 -23.61 22.94
CA ASN A 307 -11.07 -23.74 21.90
C ASN A 307 -11.96 -22.48 21.84
N MET A 308 -12.19 -21.81 22.97
CA MET A 308 -12.88 -20.52 22.99
C MET A 308 -12.10 -19.44 22.25
N ILE A 309 -10.78 -19.38 22.44
CA ILE A 309 -9.90 -18.47 21.68
C ILE A 309 -9.95 -18.76 20.17
N PHE A 310 -10.00 -20.04 19.78
CA PHE A 310 -10.18 -20.43 18.39
C PHE A 310 -11.50 -19.91 17.82
N VAL A 311 -12.62 -20.13 18.52
CA VAL A 311 -13.94 -19.63 18.12
C VAL A 311 -13.95 -18.10 17.99
N TRP A 312 -13.28 -17.40 18.91
CA TRP A 312 -13.08 -15.94 18.84
C TRP A 312 -12.33 -15.49 17.59
N LYS A 313 -11.20 -16.13 17.26
CA LYS A 313 -10.45 -15.81 16.03
C LYS A 313 -11.31 -16.02 14.79
N LYS A 314 -12.03 -17.14 14.72
CA LYS A 314 -12.93 -17.50 13.62
C LYS A 314 -14.00 -16.43 13.39
N PHE A 315 -14.58 -15.92 14.48
CA PHE A 315 -15.53 -14.81 14.45
C PHE A 315 -14.92 -13.52 13.87
N LEU A 316 -13.68 -13.17 14.28
CA LEU A 316 -13.00 -11.99 13.76
C LEU A 316 -12.59 -12.12 12.29
N ASP A 317 -12.17 -13.31 11.86
CA ASP A 317 -11.79 -13.59 10.48
C ASP A 317 -12.99 -13.46 9.53
N GLU A 318 -14.18 -13.89 9.94
CA GLU A 318 -15.42 -13.71 9.17
C GLU A 318 -15.80 -12.23 9.01
N LEU A 319 -15.38 -11.38 9.94
CA LEU A 319 -15.55 -9.93 9.86
C LEU A 319 -14.38 -9.24 9.12
N ASN A 320 -13.33 -9.98 8.75
CA ASN A 320 -12.07 -9.46 8.20
C ASN A 320 -11.44 -8.41 9.12
N ILE A 321 -11.32 -8.75 10.41
CA ILE A 321 -10.78 -7.89 11.47
C ILE A 321 -9.65 -8.62 12.19
N PRO A 322 -8.50 -7.98 12.42
CA PRO A 322 -7.42 -8.60 13.19
C PRO A 322 -7.78 -8.69 14.68
N ASN A 323 -7.05 -9.53 15.43
CA ASN A 323 -7.22 -9.57 16.87
C ASN A 323 -6.93 -8.20 17.52
N ILE A 324 -7.94 -7.68 18.24
CA ILE A 324 -8.00 -6.32 18.81
C ILE A 324 -8.17 -6.30 20.33
N ILE A 325 -8.16 -7.46 20.97
CA ILE A 325 -8.14 -7.62 22.43
C ILE A 325 -6.96 -8.51 22.80
N PHE A 326 -6.18 -8.12 23.81
CA PHE A 326 -5.13 -8.99 24.33
C PHE A 326 -5.72 -10.24 24.97
N TYR A 327 -5.08 -11.39 24.78
CA TYR A 327 -5.63 -12.67 25.23
C TYR A 327 -5.88 -12.72 26.74
N ASP A 328 -5.04 -12.06 27.56
CA ASP A 328 -5.24 -12.01 29.00
C ASP A 328 -6.53 -11.25 29.36
N THR A 329 -6.75 -10.09 28.75
CA THR A 329 -7.99 -9.31 28.92
C THR A 329 -9.19 -10.10 28.43
N LEU A 330 -9.09 -10.72 27.25
CA LEU A 330 -10.16 -11.51 26.66
C LEU A 330 -10.56 -12.68 27.57
N ASN A 331 -9.57 -13.42 28.08
CA ASN A 331 -9.80 -14.54 28.99
C ASN A 331 -10.44 -14.10 30.29
N ASN A 332 -10.05 -12.94 30.85
CA ASN A 332 -10.69 -12.39 32.04
C ASN A 332 -12.17 -12.06 31.78
N ILE A 333 -12.48 -11.41 30.65
CA ILE A 333 -13.88 -11.09 30.29
C ILE A 333 -14.69 -12.38 30.10
N PHE A 334 -14.15 -13.40 29.44
CA PHE A 334 -14.84 -14.69 29.30
C PHE A 334 -15.13 -15.35 30.65
N LYS A 335 -14.16 -15.35 31.58
CA LYS A 335 -14.32 -15.92 32.93
C LYS A 335 -15.35 -15.17 33.78
N GLU A 336 -15.52 -13.87 33.54
CA GLU A 336 -16.55 -13.07 34.21
C GLU A 336 -17.95 -13.33 33.63
N LYS A 337 -18.05 -13.54 32.30
CA LYS A 337 -19.35 -13.66 31.61
C LYS A 337 -19.87 -15.09 31.49
N LEU A 338 -19.00 -16.09 31.56
CA LEU A 338 -19.33 -17.51 31.40
C LEU A 338 -19.00 -18.31 32.67
N SER A 339 -19.73 -19.40 32.90
CA SER A 339 -19.43 -20.33 33.99
C SER A 339 -18.11 -21.05 33.72
N TYR A 340 -17.05 -20.69 34.41
CA TYR A 340 -15.71 -21.24 34.19
C TYR A 340 -15.24 -22.18 35.32
N ASN A 341 -14.73 -23.35 34.95
CA ASN A 341 -14.06 -24.29 35.84
C ASN A 341 -12.53 -24.08 35.78
N LYS A 342 -11.95 -23.63 36.89
CA LYS A 342 -10.50 -23.38 37.03
C LYS A 342 -9.66 -24.65 37.01
N GLU A 343 -10.19 -25.78 37.47
CA GLU A 343 -9.42 -27.03 37.58
C GLU A 343 -9.24 -27.70 36.23
N THR A 344 -10.28 -27.67 35.38
CA THR A 344 -10.25 -28.30 34.04
C THR A 344 -9.99 -27.32 32.90
N ASP A 345 -9.87 -26.02 33.18
CA ASP A 345 -9.71 -24.93 32.20
C ASP A 345 -10.83 -24.90 31.13
N GLU A 346 -12.07 -25.00 31.59
CA GLU A 346 -13.26 -25.18 30.74
C GLU A 346 -14.41 -24.23 31.08
N TYR A 347 -15.12 -23.77 30.05
CA TYR A 347 -16.39 -23.07 30.16
C TYR A 347 -17.54 -24.08 30.09
N ASN A 348 -18.40 -24.08 31.11
CA ASN A 348 -19.49 -25.04 31.27
C ASN A 348 -20.79 -24.55 30.62
N ASN A 349 -21.58 -25.53 30.17
CA ASN A 349 -22.92 -25.35 29.59
C ASN A 349 -22.95 -24.49 28.31
N VAL A 350 -21.86 -24.49 27.56
CA VAL A 350 -21.71 -23.71 26.33
C VAL A 350 -21.18 -24.57 25.18
N THR A 351 -21.56 -24.21 23.96
CA THR A 351 -21.06 -24.80 22.71
C THR A 351 -20.97 -23.72 21.62
N SER A 352 -20.37 -24.04 20.49
CA SER A 352 -20.31 -23.18 19.30
C SER A 352 -20.43 -24.02 18.04
N THR A 353 -20.99 -23.43 16.98
CA THR A 353 -21.14 -24.07 15.66
C THR A 353 -19.80 -24.40 15.00
N TYR A 354 -18.69 -23.81 15.44
CA TYR A 354 -17.35 -24.15 14.92
C TYR A 354 -16.69 -25.35 15.60
N LEU A 355 -17.18 -25.79 16.77
CA LEU A 355 -16.55 -26.87 17.53
C LEU A 355 -16.72 -28.28 16.94
N PRO A 356 -17.85 -28.63 16.28
CA PRO A 356 -17.98 -29.94 15.64
C PRO A 356 -16.87 -30.21 14.63
N VAL A 357 -16.43 -29.19 13.88
CA VAL A 357 -15.32 -29.31 12.92
C VAL A 357 -14.00 -29.64 13.62
N VAL A 358 -13.73 -28.97 14.74
CA VAL A 358 -12.54 -29.23 15.55
C VAL A 358 -12.56 -30.65 16.11
N ALA A 359 -13.69 -31.09 16.64
CA ALA A 359 -13.85 -32.45 17.17
C ALA A 359 -13.69 -33.51 16.08
N SER A 360 -14.29 -33.31 14.90
CA SER A 360 -14.11 -34.19 13.75
C SER A 360 -12.66 -34.25 13.28
N PHE A 361 -11.95 -33.11 13.25
CA PHE A 361 -10.53 -33.09 12.87
C PHE A 361 -9.64 -33.85 13.86
N ILE A 362 -9.89 -33.69 15.16
CA ILE A 362 -9.16 -34.43 16.20
C ILE A 362 -9.40 -35.94 16.05
N SER A 363 -10.66 -36.37 15.88
CA SER A 363 -11.00 -37.79 15.66
C SER A 363 -10.27 -38.33 14.43
N PHE A 364 -10.32 -37.59 13.32
CA PHE A 364 -9.61 -37.93 12.10
C PHE A 364 -8.10 -38.08 12.34
N TRP A 365 -7.49 -37.12 13.01
CA TRP A 365 -6.05 -37.12 13.26
C TRP A 365 -5.64 -38.29 14.14
N ASP A 366 -6.32 -38.51 15.26
CA ASP A 366 -6.01 -39.57 16.22
C ASP A 366 -6.21 -40.98 15.61
N GLU A 367 -7.21 -41.15 14.74
CA GLU A 367 -7.49 -42.43 14.10
C GLU A 367 -6.54 -42.73 12.93
N ASN A 368 -6.19 -41.72 12.13
CA ASN A 368 -5.56 -41.92 10.82
C ASN A 368 -4.08 -41.52 10.76
N MET A 369 -3.57 -40.71 11.68
CA MET A 369 -2.19 -40.23 11.66
C MET A 369 -1.32 -40.98 12.65
N GLN A 370 -0.07 -41.25 12.27
CA GLN A 370 0.91 -41.93 13.14
C GLN A 370 2.33 -41.44 12.83
N GLU A 371 3.20 -41.47 13.84
CA GLU A 371 4.61 -41.10 13.67
C GLU A 371 5.34 -42.12 12.79
N ASP A 372 6.03 -41.62 11.76
CA ASP A 372 6.85 -42.40 10.84
C ASP A 372 7.96 -41.51 10.26
N VAL A 373 9.17 -41.64 10.80
CA VAL A 373 10.36 -40.90 10.39
C VAL A 373 10.79 -41.22 8.95
N THR A 374 10.35 -42.35 8.40
CA THR A 374 10.69 -42.80 7.04
C THR A 374 9.66 -42.36 6.00
N ALA A 375 8.53 -41.79 6.44
CA ALA A 375 7.47 -41.35 5.57
C ALA A 375 7.88 -40.09 4.78
N PRO A 376 7.42 -39.95 3.52
CA PRO A 376 7.53 -38.70 2.79
C PRO A 376 6.70 -37.60 3.47
N GLU A 377 7.18 -36.35 3.34
CA GLU A 377 6.47 -35.17 3.84
C GLU A 377 5.03 -35.08 3.30
N ILE A 378 4.10 -34.63 4.14
CA ILE A 378 2.69 -34.44 3.80
C ILE A 378 2.40 -32.94 3.76
N GLU A 379 1.87 -32.43 2.65
CA GLU A 379 1.48 -31.02 2.52
C GLU A 379 0.20 -30.78 3.33
N ILE A 380 0.06 -29.59 3.93
CA ILE A 380 -1.16 -29.22 4.69
C ILE A 380 -2.41 -29.35 3.81
N GLU A 381 -2.34 -28.97 2.53
CA GLU A 381 -3.43 -29.13 1.57
C GLU A 381 -3.84 -30.61 1.40
N GLU A 382 -2.88 -31.54 1.43
CA GLU A 382 -3.16 -32.98 1.34
C GLU A 382 -3.88 -33.49 2.59
N ILE A 383 -3.53 -33.00 3.79
CA ILE A 383 -4.28 -33.32 5.02
C ILE A 383 -5.71 -32.81 4.95
N ILE A 384 -5.94 -31.60 4.40
CA ILE A 384 -7.29 -31.05 4.24
C ILE A 384 -8.11 -31.92 3.29
N GLU A 385 -7.51 -32.37 2.19
CA GLU A 385 -8.16 -33.29 1.26
C GLU A 385 -8.45 -34.67 1.89
N LEU A 386 -7.52 -35.23 2.65
CA LEU A 386 -7.70 -36.50 3.37
C LEU A 386 -8.84 -36.38 4.40
N PHE A 387 -8.84 -35.30 5.17
CA PHE A 387 -9.89 -35.00 6.13
C PHE A 387 -11.25 -34.88 5.44
N ALA A 388 -11.33 -34.14 4.33
CA ALA A 388 -12.57 -33.97 3.58
C ALA A 388 -13.10 -35.26 2.93
N LYS A 389 -12.23 -36.24 2.68
CA LYS A 389 -12.56 -37.56 2.11
C LYS A 389 -12.75 -38.64 3.18
N SER A 390 -12.45 -38.35 4.44
CA SER A 390 -12.57 -39.30 5.55
C SER A 390 -14.04 -39.64 5.86
N PRO A 391 -14.37 -40.89 6.23
CA PRO A 391 -15.72 -41.27 6.70
C PRO A 391 -16.18 -40.47 7.95
N GLU A 392 -15.24 -39.91 8.72
CA GLU A 392 -15.55 -39.13 9.92
C GLU A 392 -16.13 -37.74 9.60
N THR A 393 -15.96 -37.23 8.36
CA THR A 393 -16.54 -35.95 7.93
C THR A 393 -17.94 -36.15 7.34
N LYS A 394 -18.94 -36.28 8.23
CA LYS A 394 -20.36 -36.33 7.83
C LYS A 394 -20.94 -34.99 7.35
N THR A 395 -20.15 -33.94 7.35
CA THR A 395 -20.59 -32.57 7.02
C THR A 395 -19.68 -31.97 5.96
N ASN A 396 -20.26 -31.12 5.11
CA ASN A 396 -19.58 -30.34 4.08
C ASN A 396 -18.74 -29.21 4.72
N THR A 397 -17.86 -29.58 5.66
CA THR A 397 -17.16 -28.69 6.58
C THR A 397 -15.82 -28.29 6.00
N TYR A 398 -15.74 -27.03 5.59
CA TYR A 398 -14.53 -26.42 5.05
C TYR A 398 -13.56 -26.09 6.19
N ILE A 399 -12.38 -26.71 6.18
CA ILE A 399 -11.24 -26.37 7.03
C ILE A 399 -10.17 -25.71 6.15
N THR A 400 -9.39 -24.78 6.72
CA THR A 400 -8.32 -24.08 6.00
C THR A 400 -6.96 -24.43 6.56
N ASP A 401 -5.91 -24.19 5.79
CA ASP A 401 -4.51 -24.44 6.16
C ASP A 401 -4.17 -23.86 7.53
N ASP A 402 -4.51 -22.59 7.77
CA ASP A 402 -4.23 -21.93 9.05
C ASP A 402 -4.94 -22.63 10.21
N ILE A 403 -6.16 -23.14 10.00
CA ILE A 403 -6.89 -23.87 11.04
C ILE A 403 -6.19 -25.20 11.32
N VAL A 404 -5.81 -25.95 10.29
CA VAL A 404 -5.07 -27.21 10.45
C VAL A 404 -3.77 -26.94 11.18
N ILE A 405 -2.97 -25.97 10.73
CA ILE A 405 -1.69 -25.61 11.34
C ILE A 405 -1.88 -25.17 12.79
N GLU A 406 -2.87 -24.32 13.08
CA GLU A 406 -3.17 -23.90 14.46
C GLU A 406 -3.58 -25.08 15.32
N LEU A 407 -4.46 -25.97 14.84
CA LEU A 407 -4.88 -27.17 15.56
C LEU A 407 -3.69 -28.10 15.83
N LEU A 408 -2.82 -28.31 14.85
CA LEU A 408 -1.64 -29.17 15.00
C LEU A 408 -0.64 -28.60 16.00
N HIS A 409 -0.22 -27.35 15.86
CA HIS A 409 0.70 -26.72 16.82
C HIS A 409 0.14 -26.74 18.25
N TYR A 410 -1.18 -26.69 18.37
CA TYR A 410 -1.86 -26.50 19.63
C TYR A 410 -2.18 -27.81 20.36
N ILE A 411 -2.62 -28.83 19.62
CA ILE A 411 -3.06 -30.13 20.15
C ILE A 411 -1.93 -31.15 20.11
N TYR A 412 -1.08 -31.08 19.07
CA TYR A 412 0.00 -32.01 18.80
C TYR A 412 1.35 -31.28 18.67
N PRO A 413 1.87 -30.70 19.78
CA PRO A 413 3.05 -29.82 19.74
C PRO A 413 4.33 -30.51 19.25
N ASP A 414 4.36 -31.84 19.28
CA ASP A 414 5.49 -32.65 18.81
C ASP A 414 5.50 -32.84 17.28
N VAL A 415 4.43 -32.44 16.59
CA VAL A 415 4.34 -32.52 15.12
C VAL A 415 5.25 -31.46 14.50
N LEU A 416 6.22 -31.90 13.71
CA LEU A 416 7.16 -31.04 13.00
C LEU A 416 6.51 -30.49 11.72
N ILE A 417 6.34 -29.17 11.67
CA ILE A 417 5.79 -28.46 10.50
C ILE A 417 6.84 -27.50 9.94
N GLU A 418 7.34 -27.78 8.73
CA GLU A 418 8.28 -26.94 8.01
C GLU A 418 7.56 -25.95 7.08
N ASP A 419 8.05 -24.70 7.03
CA ASP A 419 7.54 -23.60 6.21
C ASP A 419 6.02 -23.33 6.32
N ASN A 420 5.39 -23.73 7.44
CA ASN A 420 3.93 -23.73 7.60
C ASN A 420 3.20 -24.46 6.47
N LYS A 421 3.84 -25.47 5.88
CA LYS A 421 3.33 -26.16 4.68
C LYS A 421 3.54 -27.67 4.71
N TYR A 422 4.64 -28.16 5.25
CA TYR A 422 5.02 -29.56 5.19
C TYR A 422 5.03 -30.18 6.57
N ILE A 423 4.30 -31.28 6.76
CA ILE A 423 4.31 -32.10 7.96
C ILE A 423 5.35 -33.20 7.78
N CYS A 424 6.32 -33.25 8.68
CA CYS A 424 7.42 -34.21 8.66
C CYS A 424 7.21 -35.32 9.69
N ASN A 425 7.86 -36.47 9.47
CA ASN A 425 7.88 -37.62 10.38
C ASN A 425 6.49 -38.19 10.72
N MET A 426 5.52 -38.03 9.83
CA MET A 426 4.16 -38.51 10.01
C MET A 426 3.70 -39.25 8.76
N SER A 427 2.94 -40.33 8.96
CA SER A 427 2.25 -41.07 7.89
C SER A 427 0.74 -41.06 8.12
N CYS A 428 -0.03 -41.20 7.04
CA CYS A 428 -1.49 -41.31 7.09
C CYS A 428 -1.94 -42.71 6.65
N LYS A 429 -2.75 -43.38 7.48
CA LYS A 429 -3.29 -44.72 7.18
C LYS A 429 -4.20 -44.75 5.96
N LEU A 430 -4.88 -43.64 5.66
CA LEU A 430 -5.76 -43.52 4.50
C LEU A 430 -4.98 -43.40 3.19
N TRP A 431 -3.71 -43.01 3.24
CA TRP A 431 -2.92 -42.75 2.03
C TRP A 431 -1.44 -43.02 2.21
N ASN A 432 -0.98 -44.13 1.63
CA ASN A 432 0.43 -44.50 1.56
C ASN A 432 1.03 -44.05 0.23
N LYS A 433 1.72 -42.90 0.24
CA LYS A 433 2.33 -42.32 -0.97
C LYS A 433 3.35 -43.26 -1.63
N LYS A 434 4.15 -43.98 -0.84
CA LYS A 434 5.20 -44.89 -1.36
C LYS A 434 4.56 -46.08 -2.08
N GLU A 435 3.59 -46.71 -1.44
CA GLU A 435 2.86 -47.84 -2.02
C GLU A 435 2.07 -47.43 -3.27
N GLU A 436 1.44 -46.25 -3.28
CA GLU A 436 0.73 -45.76 -4.46
C GLU A 436 1.66 -45.58 -5.67
N VAL A 437 2.85 -44.99 -5.47
CA VAL A 437 3.85 -44.84 -6.55
C VAL A 437 4.35 -46.21 -7.00
N ALA A 438 4.66 -47.12 -6.08
CA ALA A 438 5.14 -48.46 -6.42
C ALA A 438 4.09 -49.25 -7.24
N LEU A 439 2.81 -49.19 -6.84
CA LEU A 439 1.71 -49.81 -7.58
C LEU A 439 1.51 -49.18 -8.96
N PHE A 440 1.60 -47.86 -9.06
CA PHE A 440 1.54 -47.14 -10.33
C PHE A 440 2.64 -47.58 -11.30
N LEU A 441 3.89 -47.62 -10.83
CA LEU A 441 5.04 -48.04 -11.65
C LEU A 441 4.90 -49.50 -12.10
N LEU A 442 4.42 -50.39 -11.22
CA LEU A 442 4.14 -51.78 -11.54
C LEU A 442 3.03 -51.91 -12.60
N GLU A 443 1.94 -51.14 -12.47
CA GLU A 443 0.85 -51.11 -13.44
C GLU A 443 1.34 -50.70 -14.83
N CYS A 444 2.10 -49.60 -14.92
CA CYS A 444 2.71 -49.14 -16.16
C CYS A 444 3.63 -50.19 -16.80
N LYS A 445 4.40 -50.91 -15.98
CA LYS A 445 5.26 -52.01 -16.44
C LYS A 445 4.46 -53.19 -16.98
N MET A 446 3.34 -53.54 -16.35
CA MET A 446 2.47 -54.63 -16.79
C MET A 446 1.65 -54.26 -18.04
N SER A 447 1.26 -53.00 -18.19
CA SER A 447 0.46 -52.50 -19.32
C SER A 447 1.29 -52.07 -20.53
N SER A 448 2.62 -52.22 -20.48
CA SER A 448 3.57 -51.72 -21.49
C SER A 448 3.44 -50.22 -21.79
N ASN A 449 2.98 -49.43 -20.80
CA ASN A 449 2.88 -47.98 -20.92
C ASN A 449 4.17 -47.34 -20.43
N HIS A 450 5.21 -47.41 -21.27
CA HIS A 450 6.55 -46.97 -20.92
C HIS A 450 6.69 -45.46 -21.12
N PHE A 451 7.47 -44.84 -20.25
CA PHE A 451 7.82 -43.43 -20.31
C PHE A 451 9.32 -43.26 -20.11
N ILE A 452 9.87 -42.22 -20.74
CA ILE A 452 11.32 -42.00 -20.85
C ILE A 452 11.84 -41.23 -19.62
N SER A 453 10.99 -40.41 -19.00
CA SER A 453 11.37 -39.58 -17.85
C SER A 453 10.34 -39.61 -16.73
N LEU A 454 10.79 -39.34 -15.51
CA LEU A 454 9.91 -39.16 -14.35
C LEU A 454 8.86 -38.07 -14.56
N TYR A 455 9.16 -37.06 -15.38
CA TYR A 455 8.19 -36.02 -15.74
C TYR A 455 7.04 -36.57 -16.58
N GLU A 456 7.34 -37.37 -17.60
CA GLU A 456 6.33 -38.08 -18.39
C GLU A 456 5.56 -39.07 -17.50
N GLY A 457 6.26 -39.79 -16.62
CA GLY A 457 5.64 -40.64 -15.61
C GLY A 457 4.65 -39.89 -14.73
N TYR A 458 4.98 -38.67 -14.30
CA TYR A 458 4.07 -37.82 -13.54
C TYR A 458 2.87 -37.35 -14.37
N GLN A 459 3.04 -37.08 -15.66
CA GLN A 459 1.93 -36.74 -16.56
C GLN A 459 0.96 -37.91 -16.74
N GLU A 460 1.49 -39.12 -16.89
CA GLU A 460 0.69 -40.35 -16.95
C GLU A 460 0.04 -40.65 -15.61
N TYR A 461 0.76 -40.38 -14.50
CA TYR A 461 0.22 -40.45 -13.17
C TYR A 461 -1.04 -39.56 -13.11
N ILE A 462 -0.97 -38.24 -13.26
CA ILE A 462 -2.14 -37.34 -13.10
C ILE A 462 -3.40 -37.75 -13.92
N LYS A 463 -3.25 -38.46 -15.04
CA LYS A 463 -4.37 -38.89 -15.90
C LYS A 463 -5.23 -40.01 -15.30
N GLN A 464 -4.75 -40.77 -14.32
CA GLN A 464 -5.51 -41.88 -13.74
C GLN A 464 -6.71 -41.38 -12.93
N LYS A 465 -7.89 -41.98 -13.16
CA LYS A 465 -9.18 -41.50 -12.62
C LYS A 465 -9.53 -42.02 -11.21
N ASN A 466 -8.89 -43.08 -10.73
CA ASN A 466 -9.27 -43.79 -9.49
C ASN A 466 -8.38 -43.44 -8.30
N ARG A 467 -8.12 -42.15 -8.05
CA ARG A 467 -7.21 -41.73 -6.99
C ARG A 467 -7.90 -41.06 -5.85
N LEU A 468 -7.35 -41.28 -4.66
CA LEU A 468 -7.76 -40.56 -3.48
C LEU A 468 -7.35 -39.09 -3.61
N ILE A 469 -6.08 -38.78 -3.85
CA ILE A 469 -5.50 -37.42 -3.89
C ILE A 469 -4.39 -37.35 -4.94
N ASN A 470 -4.11 -36.16 -5.47
CA ASN A 470 -2.96 -35.93 -6.34
C ASN A 470 -1.74 -35.49 -5.51
N MET A 471 -0.67 -36.29 -5.50
CA MET A 471 0.59 -35.84 -4.92
C MET A 471 1.28 -34.78 -5.78
N SER A 472 2.09 -33.93 -5.16
CA SER A 472 2.88 -32.94 -5.88
C SER A 472 3.96 -33.61 -6.76
N LYS A 473 4.29 -32.98 -7.90
CA LYS A 473 5.34 -33.45 -8.82
C LYS A 473 6.64 -33.80 -8.10
N ARG A 474 7.08 -32.89 -7.21
CA ARG A 474 8.33 -33.05 -6.45
C ARG A 474 8.29 -34.29 -5.57
N CYS A 475 7.15 -34.55 -4.91
CA CYS A 475 6.97 -35.72 -4.06
C CYS A 475 7.00 -37.01 -4.90
N PHE A 476 6.25 -37.04 -6.01
CA PHE A 476 6.22 -38.18 -6.94
C PHE A 476 7.60 -38.52 -7.49
N GLU A 477 8.34 -37.53 -7.99
CA GLU A 477 9.68 -37.74 -8.54
C GLU A 477 10.66 -38.24 -7.49
N LYS A 478 10.57 -37.73 -6.25
CA LYS A 478 11.42 -38.18 -5.15
C LYS A 478 11.18 -39.66 -4.82
N ILE A 479 9.92 -40.04 -4.61
CA ILE A 479 9.55 -41.43 -4.29
C ILE A 479 9.91 -42.35 -5.47
N SER A 480 9.66 -41.92 -6.70
CA SER A 480 10.00 -42.73 -7.88
C SER A 480 11.50 -42.96 -8.01
N ARG A 481 12.36 -42.00 -7.64
CA ARG A 481 13.82 -42.20 -7.57
C ARG A 481 14.20 -43.21 -6.48
N GLU A 482 13.53 -43.18 -5.33
CA GLU A 482 13.73 -44.14 -4.25
C GLU A 482 13.32 -45.56 -4.64
N GLU A 483 12.26 -45.72 -5.45
CA GLU A 483 11.79 -47.03 -5.93
C GLU A 483 12.61 -47.57 -7.10
N LEU A 484 12.99 -46.70 -8.05
CA LEU A 484 13.70 -47.10 -9.26
C LEU A 484 15.22 -47.17 -9.07
N VAL A 485 15.77 -46.46 -8.08
CA VAL A 485 17.19 -46.42 -7.66
C VAL A 485 18.19 -46.42 -8.83
N GLN A 486 18.61 -47.62 -9.26
CA GLN A 486 19.63 -47.85 -10.28
C GLN A 486 19.13 -47.60 -11.72
N TYR A 487 17.82 -47.50 -11.91
CA TYR A 487 17.20 -47.33 -13.22
C TYR A 487 16.87 -45.88 -13.55
N VAL A 488 17.28 -44.91 -12.73
CA VAL A 488 17.02 -43.49 -12.98
C VAL A 488 18.31 -42.69 -12.87
N ASN A 489 18.60 -41.89 -13.89
CA ASN A 489 19.78 -41.03 -13.87
C ASN A 489 19.54 -39.69 -13.15
N GLU A 490 20.58 -38.86 -13.03
CA GLU A 490 20.48 -37.55 -12.36
C GLU A 490 19.41 -36.64 -13.00
N HIS A 491 19.23 -36.72 -14.32
CA HIS A 491 18.26 -35.96 -15.09
C HIS A 491 16.81 -36.48 -14.98
N GLY A 492 16.60 -37.61 -14.29
CA GLY A 492 15.28 -38.20 -14.13
C GLY A 492 14.82 -39.01 -15.35
N GLU A 493 15.75 -39.44 -16.20
CA GLU A 493 15.49 -40.37 -17.30
C GLU A 493 15.55 -41.80 -16.78
N ILE A 494 14.67 -42.65 -17.30
CA ILE A 494 14.49 -44.04 -16.85
C ILE A 494 15.16 -44.98 -17.85
N ASP A 495 15.97 -45.90 -17.33
CA ASP A 495 16.63 -46.94 -18.13
C ASP A 495 15.59 -47.94 -18.68
N ASN A 496 15.68 -48.22 -19.98
CA ASN A 496 14.86 -49.21 -20.67
C ASN A 496 14.93 -50.60 -20.03
N ASN A 497 16.06 -50.93 -19.37
CA ASN A 497 16.23 -52.18 -18.62
C ASN A 497 15.16 -52.36 -17.53
N TYR A 498 14.64 -51.27 -16.95
CA TYR A 498 13.56 -51.34 -15.96
C TYR A 498 12.25 -51.88 -16.58
N TRP A 499 11.96 -51.45 -17.79
CA TRP A 499 10.78 -51.83 -18.57
C TRP A 499 10.91 -53.23 -19.20
N GLY A 500 12.10 -53.83 -19.19
CA GLY A 500 12.38 -55.11 -19.84
C GLY A 500 12.55 -54.99 -21.35
N MET A 501 12.91 -53.79 -21.84
CA MET A 501 13.35 -53.49 -23.21
C MET A 501 14.88 -53.47 -23.26
#